data_AF-A0A2D4NV85-F1
#
_entry.id   AF-A0A2D4NV85-F1
#
_cell.length_a   1.000
_cell.length_b   1.000
_cell.length_c   1.000
_cell.angle_alpha   90.00
_cell.angle_beta   90.00
_cell.angle_gamma   90.00
#
_symmetry.space_group_name_H-M   'P 1'
#
loop_
_entity.id
_entity.type
_entity.pdbx_description
1 polymer ?
#
loop_
_entity_poly.entity_id
_entity_poly.type
_entity_poly.pdbx_seq_one_letter_code
_entity_poly.pdbx_strand_id
1 'polypeptide(L)'
;MELIILKALKWELCPVTVISWLNLYLQVDAVKDAPKVLLPQYSQDKFIEIAQLLDLCILDVNSLDFQYRILAATALCYHTSELVVKKASGLDWDNIAQCVEWMEPFFKVAKKIPVKLKNFKKIAVEDRHNIQTHTNYLD
;
A
#
# COMPACT_ATOMS: atom_id res chain seq x y z
N MET A 1 28.89 5.17 -0.73
CA MET A 1 27.65 5.07 0.08
C MET A 1 26.91 3.78 -0.24
N GLU A 2 26.59 3.49 -1.50
CA GLU A 2 25.92 2.25 -1.95
C GLU A 2 26.53 0.97 -1.36
N LEU A 3 27.81 0.67 -1.62
CA LEU A 3 28.49 -0.54 -1.11
C LEU A 3 28.52 -0.64 0.42
N ILE A 4 28.46 0.48 1.14
CA ILE A 4 28.42 0.48 2.61
C ILE A 4 27.06 -0.03 3.08
N ILE A 5 25.98 0.48 2.47
CA ILE A 5 24.60 0.05 2.76
C ILE A 5 24.43 -1.43 2.41
N LEU A 6 24.87 -1.86 1.22
CA LEU A 6 24.75 -3.26 0.76
C LEU A 6 25.44 -4.24 1.72
N LYS A 7 26.65 -3.91 2.16
CA LYS A 7 27.39 -4.72 3.13
C LYS A 7 26.72 -4.71 4.51
N ALA A 8 26.24 -3.56 4.97
CA ALA A 8 25.55 -3.44 6.26
C ALA A 8 24.25 -4.26 6.30
N LEU A 9 23.50 -4.28 5.20
CA LEU A 9 22.30 -5.10 5.02
C LEU A 9 22.61 -6.58 4.68
N LYS A 10 23.89 -6.97 4.63
CA LYS A 10 24.31 -8.35 4.30
C LYS A 10 23.74 -8.85 2.96
N TRP A 11 23.53 -7.95 2.00
CA TRP A 11 22.90 -8.25 0.72
C TRP A 11 21.46 -8.78 0.80
N GLU A 12 20.77 -8.60 1.94
CA GLU A 12 19.35 -8.91 2.11
C GLU A 12 18.48 -7.78 1.50
N LEU A 13 18.40 -7.75 0.16
CA LEU A 13 17.80 -6.64 -0.62
C LEU A 13 16.43 -6.95 -1.22
N CYS A 14 15.82 -8.08 -0.87
CA CYS A 14 14.54 -8.52 -1.42
C CYS A 14 13.42 -8.55 -0.35
N PRO A 15 13.17 -7.46 0.40
CA PRO A 15 12.05 -7.42 1.33
C PRO A 15 10.72 -7.37 0.57
N VAL A 16 9.67 -7.96 1.13
CA VAL A 16 8.29 -7.72 0.66
C VAL A 16 7.83 -6.40 1.24
N THR A 17 7.80 -5.35 0.42
CA THR A 17 7.47 -3.98 0.84
C THR A 17 5.98 -3.80 1.14
N VAL A 18 5.62 -2.71 1.80
CA VAL A 18 4.20 -2.36 2.09
C VAL A 18 3.36 -2.23 0.81
N ILE A 19 3.92 -1.65 -0.25
CA ILE A 19 3.25 -1.53 -1.55
C ILE A 19 3.11 -2.90 -2.24
N SER A 20 4.08 -3.80 -2.08
CA SER A 20 3.97 -5.18 -2.57
C SER A 20 2.80 -5.92 -1.91
N TRP A 21 2.58 -5.72 -0.61
CA TRP A 21 1.41 -6.28 0.09
C TRP A 21 0.09 -5.66 -0.39
N LEU A 22 0.04 -4.34 -0.57
CA LEU A 22 -1.16 -3.68 -1.11
C LEU A 22 -1.55 -4.22 -2.48
N ASN A 23 -0.57 -4.34 -3.39
CA ASN A 23 -0.77 -4.94 -4.72
C ASN A 23 -1.36 -6.35 -4.62
N LEU A 24 -0.77 -7.20 -3.76
CA LEU A 24 -1.26 -8.56 -3.56
C LEU A 24 -2.71 -8.55 -3.06
N TYR A 25 -3.03 -7.74 -2.05
CA TYR A 25 -4.37 -7.74 -1.46
C TYR A 25 -5.44 -7.23 -2.43
N LEU A 26 -5.17 -6.15 -3.15
CA LEU A 26 -6.09 -5.66 -4.17
C LEU A 26 -6.27 -6.68 -5.31
N GLN A 27 -5.21 -7.38 -5.70
CA GLN A 27 -5.30 -8.43 -6.70
C GLN A 27 -6.13 -9.61 -6.22
N VAL A 28 -5.90 -10.12 -5.00
CA VAL A 28 -6.69 -11.22 -4.43
C VAL A 28 -8.17 -10.84 -4.31
N ASP A 29 -8.47 -9.58 -3.99
CA ASP A 29 -9.86 -9.11 -3.94
C ASP A 29 -10.51 -9.08 -5.35
N ALA A 30 -9.77 -8.59 -6.35
CA ALA A 30 -10.28 -8.36 -7.70
C ALA A 30 -10.33 -9.62 -8.59
N VAL A 31 -9.45 -10.61 -8.36
CA VAL A 31 -9.37 -11.82 -9.18
C VAL A 31 -10.67 -12.62 -9.10
N LYS A 32 -11.32 -12.80 -10.25
CA LYS A 32 -12.48 -13.69 -10.42
C LYS A 32 -12.11 -15.05 -10.99
N ASP A 33 -11.03 -15.12 -11.78
CA ASP A 33 -10.53 -16.33 -12.44
C ASP A 33 -9.00 -16.45 -12.30
N ALA A 34 -8.53 -17.62 -11.89
CA ALA A 34 -7.12 -17.91 -11.54
C ALA A 34 -6.03 -17.67 -12.63
N PRO A 35 -6.26 -17.81 -13.95
CA PRO A 35 -5.16 -17.73 -14.92
C PRO A 35 -4.68 -16.30 -15.25
N LYS A 36 -5.29 -15.23 -14.69
CA LYS A 36 -4.93 -13.83 -15.00
C LYS A 36 -4.27 -13.06 -13.84
N VAL A 37 -3.70 -13.76 -12.86
CA VAL A 37 -3.16 -13.14 -11.64
C VAL A 37 -2.00 -12.16 -11.91
N LEU A 38 -1.26 -12.33 -13.01
CA LEU A 38 -0.05 -11.53 -13.32
C LEU A 38 -0.33 -10.11 -13.85
N LEU A 39 -1.56 -9.81 -14.25
CA LEU A 39 -1.95 -8.45 -14.67
C LEU A 39 -2.83 -7.82 -13.59
N PRO A 40 -2.61 -6.54 -13.22
CA PRO A 40 -3.50 -5.82 -12.30
C PRO A 40 -4.95 -5.86 -12.78
N GLN A 41 -5.82 -6.46 -11.98
CA GLN A 41 -7.27 -6.53 -12.24
C GLN A 41 -8.08 -5.58 -11.35
N TYR A 42 -7.41 -4.92 -10.40
CA TYR A 42 -8.01 -3.95 -9.50
C TYR A 42 -8.05 -2.53 -10.11
N SER A 43 -8.86 -1.66 -9.50
CA SER A 43 -8.92 -0.25 -9.87
C SER A 43 -7.62 0.48 -9.54
N GLN A 44 -7.03 1.12 -10.54
CA GLN A 44 -5.83 1.96 -10.40
C GLN A 44 -6.08 3.18 -9.50
N ASP A 45 -7.26 3.79 -9.59
CA ASP A 45 -7.63 4.93 -8.75
C ASP A 45 -7.70 4.53 -7.27
N LYS A 46 -8.29 3.36 -6.99
CA LYS A 46 -8.33 2.81 -5.63
C LYS A 46 -6.92 2.50 -5.11
N PHE A 47 -6.05 1.98 -5.97
CA PHE A 47 -4.65 1.71 -5.59
C PHE A 47 -3.94 2.99 -5.17
N ILE A 48 -4.00 4.06 -5.96
CA ILE A 48 -3.27 5.31 -5.66
C ILE A 48 -3.83 6.04 -4.43
N GLU A 49 -5.13 5.93 -4.14
CA GLU A 49 -5.74 6.46 -2.91
C GLU A 49 -5.18 5.74 -1.66
N ILE A 50 -5.13 4.41 -1.69
CA ILE A 50 -4.58 3.64 -0.57
C ILE A 50 -3.07 3.83 -0.47
N ALA A 51 -2.36 3.92 -1.59
CA ALA A 51 -0.92 4.18 -1.62
C ALA A 51 -0.57 5.54 -1.02
N GLN A 52 -1.37 6.58 -1.28
CA GLN A 52 -1.17 7.90 -0.66
C GLN A 52 -1.29 7.85 0.87
N LEU A 53 -2.24 7.07 1.41
CA LEU A 53 -2.33 6.87 2.86
C LEU A 53 -1.06 6.20 3.40
N LEU A 54 -0.57 5.16 2.71
CA LEU A 54 0.66 4.47 3.11
C LEU A 54 1.89 5.37 3.02
N ASP A 55 2.02 6.17 1.97
CA ASP A 55 3.09 7.16 1.80
C ASP A 55 3.14 8.13 2.99
N LEU A 56 1.97 8.59 3.47
CA LEU A 56 1.89 9.46 4.63
C LEU A 56 2.26 8.71 5.92
N CYS A 57 1.81 7.46 6.08
CA CYS A 57 2.11 6.63 7.26
C CYS A 57 3.61 6.36 7.41
N ILE A 58 4.33 6.06 6.33
CA ILE A 58 5.76 5.72 6.39
C ILE A 58 6.67 6.91 6.73
N LEU A 59 6.14 8.14 6.72
CA LEU A 59 6.86 9.32 7.19
C LEU A 59 6.97 9.36 8.73
N ASP A 60 6.08 8.67 9.43
CA ASP A 60 6.17 8.46 10.87
C ASP A 60 6.97 7.18 11.16
N VAL A 61 8.01 7.30 11.99
CA VAL A 61 8.88 6.19 12.39
C VAL A 61 8.13 5.08 13.12
N ASN A 62 7.04 5.41 13.83
CA ASN A 62 6.20 4.45 14.56
C ASN A 62 5.46 3.50 13.61
N SER A 63 5.43 3.77 12.29
CA SER A 63 4.98 2.79 11.29
C SER A 63 5.77 1.49 11.36
N LEU A 64 7.02 1.52 11.81
CA LEU A 64 7.90 0.35 11.94
C LEU A 64 7.51 -0.57 13.11
N ASP A 65 6.63 -0.14 14.02
CA ASP A 65 6.05 -1.01 15.05
C ASP A 65 5.06 -2.03 14.46
N PHE A 66 4.62 -1.79 13.22
CA PHE A 66 3.71 -2.67 12.49
C PHE A 66 4.43 -3.37 11.34
N GLN A 67 4.12 -4.65 11.14
CA GLN A 67 4.59 -5.36 9.96
C GLN A 67 3.99 -4.75 8.69
N TYR A 68 4.76 -4.71 7.60
CA TYR A 68 4.29 -4.16 6.32
C TYR A 68 2.97 -4.78 5.82
N ARG A 69 2.74 -6.06 6.11
CA ARG A 69 1.46 -6.73 5.79
C ARG A 69 0.28 -6.15 6.58
N ILE A 70 0.49 -5.79 7.85
CA ILE A 70 -0.52 -5.19 8.74
C ILE A 70 -0.81 -3.76 8.31
N LEU A 71 0.22 -2.96 7.99
CA LEU A 71 0.04 -1.61 7.44
C LEU A 71 -0.80 -1.63 6.16
N ALA A 72 -0.44 -2.47 5.19
CA ALA A 72 -1.16 -2.58 3.92
C ALA A 72 -2.61 -3.04 4.11
N ALA A 73 -2.85 -4.03 4.98
CA ALA A 73 -4.20 -4.53 5.28
C ALA A 73 -5.05 -3.46 5.99
N THR A 74 -4.45 -2.70 6.90
CA THR A 74 -5.11 -1.61 7.61
C THR A 74 -5.50 -0.48 6.67
N ALA A 75 -4.58 -0.05 5.80
CA ALA A 75 -4.85 0.99 4.80
C ALA A 75 -5.94 0.56 3.80
N LEU A 76 -5.96 -0.72 3.42
CA LEU A 76 -7.03 -1.33 2.63
C LEU A 76 -8.37 -1.30 3.39
N CYS A 77 -8.37 -1.60 4.70
CA CYS A 77 -9.56 -1.59 5.54
C CYS A 77 -10.26 -0.22 5.52
N TYR A 78 -9.51 0.88 5.61
CA TYR A 78 -10.02 2.24 5.56
C TYR A 78 -10.76 2.59 4.26
N HIS A 79 -10.47 1.89 3.17
CA HIS A 79 -11.08 2.12 1.84
C HIS A 79 -12.06 1.03 1.42
N THR A 80 -12.27 0.01 2.28
CA THR A 80 -13.09 -1.17 1.96
C THR A 80 -13.95 -1.62 3.15
N SER A 81 -13.75 -2.85 3.61
CA SER A 81 -14.43 -3.45 4.75
C SER A 81 -13.57 -4.56 5.35
N GLU A 82 -13.83 -4.89 6.61
CA GLU A 82 -13.17 -6.00 7.31
C GLU A 82 -13.30 -7.33 6.55
N LEU A 83 -14.45 -7.57 5.91
CA LEU A 83 -14.68 -8.77 5.10
C LEU A 83 -13.72 -8.86 3.90
N VAL A 84 -13.49 -7.73 3.21
CA VAL A 84 -12.54 -7.66 2.09
C VAL A 84 -11.13 -7.89 2.57
N VAL A 85 -10.75 -7.27 3.70
CA VAL A 85 -9.41 -7.45 4.29
C VAL A 85 -9.18 -8.90 4.70
N LYS A 86 -10.13 -9.52 5.40
CA LYS A 86 -10.05 -10.92 5.80
C LYS A 86 -9.91 -11.85 4.59
N LYS A 87 -10.71 -11.62 3.54
CA LYS A 87 -10.62 -12.38 2.28
C LYS A 87 -9.26 -12.21 1.61
N ALA A 88 -8.77 -10.99 1.50
CA ALA A 88 -7.57 -10.67 0.72
C ALA A 88 -6.25 -10.97 1.44
N SER A 89 -6.22 -10.80 2.76
CA SER A 89 -5.01 -10.88 3.58
C SER A 89 -4.97 -12.09 4.53
N GLY A 90 -6.13 -12.68 4.83
CA GLY A 90 -6.27 -13.72 5.86
C GLY A 90 -6.17 -13.20 7.29
N LEU A 91 -6.15 -11.88 7.49
CA LEU A 91 -6.06 -11.25 8.82
C LEU A 91 -7.46 -10.94 9.37
N ASP A 92 -7.65 -11.20 10.66
CA ASP A 92 -8.85 -10.82 11.40
C ASP A 92 -8.71 -9.41 12.01
N TRP A 93 -9.82 -8.84 12.48
CA TRP A 93 -9.82 -7.52 13.12
C TRP A 93 -8.80 -7.42 14.26
N ASP A 94 -8.70 -8.45 15.10
CA ASP A 94 -7.77 -8.50 16.22
C ASP A 94 -6.30 -8.36 15.78
N ASN A 95 -5.97 -8.74 14.54
CA ASN A 95 -4.62 -8.59 14.01
C ASN A 95 -4.31 -7.14 13.58
N ILE A 96 -5.31 -6.36 13.21
CA ILE A 96 -5.14 -5.01 12.64
C ILE A 96 -5.62 -3.89 13.56
N ALA A 97 -6.41 -4.18 14.60
CA ALA A 97 -7.10 -3.19 15.42
C ALA A 97 -6.18 -2.09 15.97
N GLN A 98 -5.02 -2.46 16.51
CA GLN A 98 -4.03 -1.49 17.01
C GLN A 98 -3.48 -0.60 15.88
N CYS A 99 -3.23 -1.17 14.71
CA CYS A 99 -2.76 -0.42 13.55
C CYS A 99 -3.87 0.48 12.99
N VAL A 100 -5.13 0.05 13.03
CA VAL A 100 -6.29 0.85 12.64
C VAL A 100 -6.34 2.10 13.51
N GLU A 101 -6.30 1.95 14.83
CA GLU A 101 -6.32 3.08 15.77
C GLU A 101 -5.17 4.06 15.50
N TRP A 102 -3.96 3.54 15.34
CA TRP A 102 -2.78 4.36 15.02
C TRP A 102 -2.87 5.08 13.66
N MET A 103 -3.44 4.42 12.64
CA MET A 103 -3.51 4.94 11.27
C MET A 103 -4.64 5.98 11.07
N GLU A 104 -5.61 6.07 12.00
CA GLU A 104 -6.77 6.95 11.91
C GLU A 104 -6.46 8.44 11.62
N PRO A 105 -5.52 9.10 12.34
CA PRO A 105 -5.17 10.50 12.04
C PRO A 105 -4.64 10.69 10.61
N PHE A 106 -3.80 9.76 10.13
CA PHE A 106 -3.24 9.81 8.77
C PHE A 106 -4.34 9.67 7.72
N PHE A 107 -5.30 8.76 7.92
CA PHE A 107 -6.45 8.61 7.03
C PHE A 107 -7.31 9.88 6.96
N LYS A 108 -7.57 10.53 8.12
CA LYS A 108 -8.31 11.80 8.19
C LYS A 108 -7.64 12.92 7.39
N VAL A 109 -6.30 12.92 7.32
CA VAL A 109 -5.52 13.88 6.52
C VAL A 109 -5.52 13.48 5.04
N ALA A 110 -5.17 12.24 4.73
CA ALA A 110 -5.11 11.73 3.35
C ALA A 110 -6.42 11.95 2.59
N LYS A 111 -7.57 11.71 3.24
CA LYS A 111 -8.91 11.93 2.65
C LYS A 111 -9.15 13.36 2.16
N LYS A 112 -8.45 14.36 2.71
CA LYS A 112 -8.57 15.77 2.31
C LYS A 112 -7.70 16.12 1.10
N ILE A 113 -6.74 15.27 0.75
CA ILE A 113 -5.76 15.51 -0.31
C ILE A 113 -6.19 14.69 -1.54
N PRO A 114 -6.86 15.30 -2.53
CA PRO A 114 -7.36 14.55 -3.68
C PRO A 114 -6.21 13.96 -4.50
N VAL A 115 -6.25 12.64 -4.71
CA VAL A 115 -5.35 11.95 -5.63
C VAL A 115 -5.96 11.92 -7.02
N LYS A 116 -5.12 12.11 -8.03
CA LYS A 116 -5.51 11.93 -9.44
C LYS A 116 -4.53 11.01 -10.11
N LEU A 117 -5.04 10.00 -10.81
CA LEU A 117 -4.24 9.08 -11.61
C LEU A 117 -3.56 9.85 -12.73
N LYS A 118 -2.23 9.93 -12.66
CA LYS A 118 -1.41 10.71 -13.61
C LYS A 118 -1.05 9.85 -14.81
N ASN A 119 -0.89 10.51 -15.96
CA ASN A 119 -0.30 9.90 -17.14
C ASN A 119 1.18 10.27 -17.20
N PHE A 120 2.02 9.30 -17.53
CA PHE A 120 3.46 9.47 -17.65
C PHE A 120 3.91 9.13 -19.06
N LYS A 121 4.82 9.93 -19.62
CA LYS A 121 5.37 9.66 -20.96
C LYS A 121 6.10 8.31 -20.93
N LYS A 122 5.88 7.47 -21.95
CA LYS A 122 6.48 6.13 -22.11
C LYS A 122 6.07 5.10 -21.05
N ILE A 123 5.02 5.36 -20.28
CA ILE A 123 4.44 4.38 -19.35
C ILE A 123 3.10 3.92 -19.92
N ALA A 124 2.87 2.61 -19.91
CA ALA A 124 1.65 2.01 -20.39
C ALA A 124 0.47 2.35 -19.44
N VAL A 125 -0.75 2.43 -19.98
CA VAL A 125 -1.92 2.88 -19.19
C VAL A 125 -2.24 1.90 -18.07
N GLU A 126 -1.97 0.61 -18.29
CA GLU A 126 -2.07 -0.47 -17.31
C GLU A 126 -1.09 -0.35 -16.14
N ASP A 127 0.01 0.40 -16.29
CA ASP A 127 1.12 0.45 -15.31
C ASP A 127 1.28 1.82 -14.63
N ARG A 128 0.58 2.85 -15.10
CA ARG A 128 0.74 4.23 -14.61
C ARG A 128 0.50 4.43 -13.09
N HIS A 129 -0.25 3.53 -12.45
CA HIS A 129 -0.50 3.55 -11.00
C HIS A 129 0.71 3.11 -10.18
N ASN A 130 1.64 2.36 -10.78
CA ASN A 130 2.88 1.91 -10.14
C ASN A 130 3.98 2.98 -10.12
N ILE A 131 3.75 4.11 -10.78
CA ILE A 131 4.70 5.23 -10.77
C ILE A 131 4.53 6.03 -9.48
N GLN A 132 5.57 6.03 -8.64
CA GLN A 132 5.58 6.80 -7.40
C GLN A 132 5.26 8.27 -7.69
N THR A 133 4.35 8.84 -6.91
CA THR A 133 4.02 10.26 -6.96
C THR A 133 4.43 10.96 -5.67
N HIS A 134 4.45 12.28 -5.72
CA HIS A 134 4.75 13.12 -4.56
C HIS A 134 3.67 14.20 -4.42
N THR A 135 3.29 14.48 -3.18
CA THR A 135 2.50 15.63 -2.75
C THR A 135 3.15 16.22 -1.50
N ASN A 136 2.73 17.41 -1.07
CA ASN A 136 3.27 17.97 0.15
C ASN A 136 2.68 17.28 1.38
N TYR A 137 3.38 16.27 1.89
CA TYR A 137 2.97 15.48 3.05
C TYR A 137 3.38 16.10 4.39
N LEU A 138 4.22 17.15 4.38
CA LEU A 138 4.83 17.74 5.58
C LEU A 138 4.32 19.14 5.92
N ASP A 139 3.32 19.64 5.18
CA ASP A 139 2.58 20.87 5.50
C ASP A 139 1.44 20.58 6.49
#